data_AF-A0ABD5EN07-F1
#
_entry.id   AF-A0ABD5EN07-F1
#
_cell.length_a   1.000
_cell.length_b   1.000
_cell.length_c   1.000
_cell.angle_alpha   90.00
_cell.angle_beta   90.00
_cell.angle_gamma   90.00
#
_symmetry.space_group_name_H-M   'P 1'
#
loop_
_entity.id
_entity.type
_entity.pdbx_description
1 polymer ?
#
loop_
_entity_poly.entity_id
_entity_poly.type
_entity_poly.pdbx_seq_one_letter_code
_entity_poly.pdbx_strand_id
1 'polypeptide(L)'
;MPDNLTDGYIYVSYAHVDNAVDDMRLQTREIEKIINSLNDELQALKNSWEGDDRAVYDQKQAAWNQAVANMAKWLEDNASTLNHIRDLYTHNERQQTQSWQDVRIG
;
A
#
# COMPACT_ATOMS: atom_id res chain seq x y z
N MET A 1 -1.41 -35.03 17.72
CA MET A 1 -2.01 -34.05 16.79
C MET A 1 -0.97 -32.99 16.57
N PRO A 2 -0.42 -32.82 15.36
CA PRO A 2 0.39 -31.65 15.09
C PRO A 2 -0.59 -30.49 15.02
N ASP A 3 -0.64 -29.67 16.08
CA ASP A 3 -1.35 -28.41 16.05
C ASP A 3 -0.88 -27.61 14.84
N ASN A 4 -1.80 -26.79 14.35
CA ASN A 4 -1.77 -25.98 13.15
C ASN A 4 -0.67 -24.88 13.22
N LEU A 5 0.59 -25.28 13.35
CA LEU A 5 1.75 -24.39 13.48
C LEU A 5 1.83 -23.45 12.27
N THR A 6 1.49 -23.96 11.08
CA THR A 6 1.49 -23.20 9.83
C THR A 6 0.48 -22.06 9.84
N ASP A 7 -0.73 -22.27 10.36
CA ASP A 7 -1.75 -21.22 10.47
C ASP A 7 -1.33 -20.10 11.43
N GLY A 8 -0.72 -20.45 12.57
CA GLY A 8 -0.12 -19.47 13.47
C GLY A 8 0.98 -18.62 12.79
N TYR A 9 1.86 -19.24 12.01
CA TYR A 9 2.89 -18.53 11.24
C TYR A 9 2.30 -17.64 10.14
N ILE A 10 1.28 -18.11 9.43
CA ILE A 10 0.61 -17.38 8.35
C ILE A 10 -0.14 -16.17 8.92
N TYR A 11 -0.90 -16.35 10.01
CA TYR A 11 -1.59 -15.24 10.70
C TYR A 11 -0.63 -14.15 11.19
N VAL A 12 0.47 -14.54 11.83
CA VAL A 12 1.50 -13.60 12.29
C VAL A 12 2.12 -12.86 11.09
N SER A 13 2.40 -13.56 10.00
CA SER A 13 2.92 -12.93 8.78
C SER A 13 1.95 -11.89 8.21
N TYR A 14 0.64 -12.18 8.16
CA TYR A 14 -0.35 -11.19 7.71
C TYR A 14 -0.40 -9.97 8.63
N ALA A 15 -0.37 -10.16 9.95
CA ALA A 15 -0.37 -9.04 10.89
C ALA A 15 0.83 -8.10 10.68
N HIS A 16 2.02 -8.64 10.40
CA HIS A 16 3.20 -7.83 10.06
C HIS A 16 3.03 -7.08 8.74
N VAL A 17 2.43 -7.72 7.75
CA VAL A 17 2.21 -7.14 6.43
C VAL A 17 1.14 -6.04 6.48
N ASP A 18 0.05 -6.22 7.23
CA ASP A 18 -0.98 -5.19 7.43
C ASP A 18 -0.39 -3.94 8.08
N ASN A 19 0.42 -4.10 9.13
CA ASN A 19 1.14 -2.98 9.75
C ASN A 19 2.07 -2.27 8.76
N ALA A 20 2.80 -3.02 7.93
CA ALA A 20 3.69 -2.43 6.93
C ALA A 20 2.91 -1.65 5.85
N VAL A 21 1.74 -2.14 5.43
CA VAL A 21 0.87 -1.43 4.48
C VAL A 21 0.35 -0.13 5.09
N ASP A 22 -0.09 -0.15 6.35
CA ASP A 22 -0.57 1.04 7.05
C ASP A 22 0.55 2.08 7.22
N ASP A 23 1.74 1.64 7.62
CA ASP A 23 2.93 2.50 7.70
C ASP A 23 3.27 3.14 6.35
N MET A 24 3.24 2.35 5.26
CA MET A 24 3.50 2.86 3.91
C MET A 24 2.43 3.87 3.46
N ARG A 25 1.15 3.65 3.79
CA ARG A 25 0.06 4.61 3.51
C ARG A 25 0.22 5.90 4.31
N LEU A 26 0.71 5.81 5.55
CA LEU A 26 1.04 6.98 6.36
C LEU A 26 2.20 7.76 5.75
N GLN A 27 3.30 7.08 5.44
CA GLN A 27 4.48 7.70 4.83
C GLN A 27 4.15 8.36 3.49
N THR A 28 3.32 7.73 2.65
CA THR A 28 2.91 8.32 1.35
C THR A 28 2.09 9.58 1.53
N ARG A 29 1.19 9.63 2.52
CA ARG A 29 0.46 10.86 2.87
C ARG A 29 1.38 11.97 3.36
N GLU A 30 2.44 11.63 4.09
CA GLU A 30 3.46 12.62 4.49
C GLU A 30 4.28 13.11 3.29
N ILE A 31 4.64 12.23 2.35
CA ILE A 31 5.30 12.60 1.09
C ILE A 31 4.41 13.53 0.26
N GLU A 32 3.11 13.23 0.14
CA GLU A 32 2.11 14.10 -0.51
C GLU A 32 2.09 15.50 0.10
N LYS A 33 2.05 15.61 1.43
CA LYS A 33 2.07 16.90 2.12
C LYS A 33 3.36 17.68 1.85
N ILE A 34 4.51 17.02 1.88
CA ILE A 34 5.81 17.66 1.61
C ILE A 34 5.84 18.19 0.18
N ILE A 35 5.40 17.41 -0.80
CA ILE A 35 5.35 17.82 -2.21
C ILE A 35 4.40 19.02 -2.38
N ASN A 36 3.23 18.99 -1.74
CA ASN A 36 2.28 20.09 -1.80
C ASN A 36 2.84 21.37 -1.16
N SER A 37 3.48 21.28 0.02
CA SER A 37 4.15 22.41 0.66
C SER A 37 5.25 22.99 -0.21
N LEU A 38 6.06 22.12 -0.82
CA LEU A 38 7.15 22.51 -1.72
C LEU A 38 6.60 23.21 -2.98
N ASN A 39 5.47 22.72 -3.52
CA ASN A 39 4.77 23.35 -4.63
C ASN A 39 4.23 24.75 -4.27
N ASP A 40 3.70 24.92 -3.06
CA ASP A 40 3.14 26.20 -2.57
C ASP A 40 4.24 27.23 -2.29
N GLU A 41 5.35 26.82 -1.67
CA GLU A 41 6.52 27.66 -1.44
C GLU A 41 7.14 28.12 -2.77
N LEU A 42 7.21 27.22 -3.75
CA LEU A 42 7.79 27.53 -5.06
C LEU A 42 6.85 28.31 -5.98
N GLN A 43 5.53 28.24 -5.79
CA GLN A 43 4.57 29.13 -6.46
C GLN A 43 4.89 30.62 -6.17
N ALA A 44 5.32 30.95 -4.95
CA ALA A 44 5.73 32.31 -4.61
C ALA A 44 6.98 32.75 -5.40
N LEU A 45 7.93 31.83 -5.61
CA LEU A 45 9.15 32.06 -6.40
C LEU A 45 8.89 32.09 -7.91
N LYS A 46 7.87 31.39 -8.40
CA LYS A 46 7.50 31.30 -9.82
C LYS A 46 7.15 32.65 -10.44
N ASN A 47 6.66 33.60 -9.63
CA ASN A 47 6.41 34.97 -10.07
C ASN A 47 7.70 35.77 -10.30
N SER A 48 8.83 35.31 -9.76
CA SER A 48 10.16 35.91 -9.93
C SER A 48 10.97 35.31 -11.08
N TRP A 49 10.52 34.19 -11.64
CA TRP A 49 11.23 33.48 -12.71
C TRP A 49 10.65 33.86 -14.08
N GLU A 50 11.44 34.53 -14.92
CA GLU A 50 11.13 34.77 -16.33
C GLU A 50 11.80 33.73 -17.24
N GLY A 51 11.14 33.34 -18.33
CA GLY A 51 11.73 32.51 -19.39
C GLY A 51 11.81 31.01 -19.08
N ASP A 52 12.92 30.38 -19.50
CA ASP A 52 13.09 28.91 -19.55
C ASP A 52 13.05 28.23 -18.18
N ASP A 53 13.45 28.92 -17.11
CA ASP A 53 13.47 28.38 -15.74
C ASP A 53 12.05 28.03 -15.24
N ARG A 54 11.06 28.81 -15.66
CA ARG A 54 9.64 28.54 -15.35
C ARG A 54 9.15 27.26 -16.03
N ALA A 55 9.56 27.03 -17.28
CA ALA A 55 9.16 25.85 -18.04
C ALA A 55 9.79 24.57 -17.49
N VAL A 56 11.08 24.63 -17.11
CA VAL A 56 11.77 23.50 -16.46
C VAL A 56 11.12 23.17 -15.13
N TYR A 57 10.77 24.19 -14.34
CA TYR A 57 10.06 23.97 -13.09
C TYR A 57 8.71 23.28 -13.28
N ASP A 58 7.89 23.76 -14.22
CA ASP A 58 6.57 23.16 -14.51
C ASP A 58 6.70 21.68 -14.87
N GLN A 59 7.75 21.32 -15.62
CA GLN A 59 8.04 19.92 -15.94
C GLN A 59 8.42 19.10 -14.69
N LYS A 60 9.28 19.63 -13.81
CA LYS A 60 9.69 18.95 -12.57
C LYS A 60 8.52 18.78 -11.61
N GLN A 61 7.72 19.84 -11.43
CA GLN A 61 6.51 19.82 -10.62
C GLN A 61 5.53 18.75 -11.11
N ALA A 62 5.27 18.69 -12.43
CA ALA A 62 4.41 17.66 -12.99
C ALA A 62 4.95 16.23 -12.74
N ALA A 63 6.26 16.03 -12.92
CA ALA A 63 6.90 14.73 -12.68
C ALA A 63 6.81 14.29 -11.22
N TRP A 64 7.02 15.22 -10.28
CA TRP A 64 6.90 14.93 -8.84
C TRP A 64 5.46 14.59 -8.45
N ASN A 65 4.50 15.40 -8.88
CA ASN A 65 3.08 15.14 -8.63
C ASN A 65 2.65 13.76 -9.18
N GLN A 66 3.13 13.42 -10.38
CA GLN A 66 2.84 12.12 -10.98
C GLN A 66 3.50 10.96 -10.23
N ALA A 67 4.76 11.12 -9.78
CA ALA A 67 5.44 10.10 -8.99
C ALA A 67 4.70 9.80 -7.68
N VAL A 68 4.20 10.85 -7.01
CA VAL A 68 3.42 10.71 -5.78
C VAL A 68 2.10 10.00 -6.03
N ALA A 69 1.36 10.39 -7.07
CA ALA A 69 0.11 9.71 -7.45
C ALA A 69 0.34 8.22 -7.77
N ASN A 70 1.47 7.88 -8.42
CA ASN A 70 1.84 6.50 -8.69
C ASN A 70 2.14 5.72 -7.40
N MET A 71 2.84 6.32 -6.42
CA MET A 71 3.08 5.69 -5.13
C MET A 71 1.77 5.38 -4.40
N ALA A 72 0.85 6.35 -4.34
CA ALA A 72 -0.47 6.14 -3.73
C ALA A 72 -1.23 4.99 -4.40
N LYS A 73 -1.21 4.92 -5.75
CA LYS A 73 -1.83 3.83 -6.51
C LYS A 73 -1.20 2.47 -6.19
N TRP A 74 0.13 2.37 -6.23
CA TRP A 74 0.80 1.11 -5.95
C TRP A 74 0.51 0.59 -4.55
N LEU A 75 0.42 1.47 -3.55
CA LEU A 75 0.05 1.05 -2.21
C LEU A 75 -1.37 0.51 -2.12
N GLU A 76 -2.32 1.13 -2.82
CA GLU A 76 -3.69 0.64 -2.89
C GLU A 76 -3.75 -0.73 -3.59
N ASP A 77 -3.04 -0.90 -4.70
CA ASP A 77 -2.97 -2.16 -5.44
C ASP A 77 -2.35 -3.28 -4.58
N ASN A 78 -1.29 -2.97 -3.82
CA ASN A 78 -0.67 -3.93 -2.90
C ASN A 78 -1.60 -4.28 -1.74
N ALA A 79 -2.26 -3.30 -1.12
CA ALA A 79 -3.24 -3.53 -0.06
C ALA A 79 -4.40 -4.42 -0.53
N SER A 80 -4.90 -4.17 -1.74
CA SER A 80 -5.95 -4.99 -2.36
C SER A 80 -5.49 -6.43 -2.58
N THR A 81 -4.28 -6.61 -3.11
CA THR A 81 -3.68 -7.92 -3.35
C THR A 81 -3.55 -8.72 -2.06
N LEU A 82 -3.08 -8.09 -0.98
CA LEU A 82 -2.89 -8.74 0.32
C LEU A 82 -4.22 -9.17 0.94
N ASN A 83 -5.24 -8.32 0.88
CA ASN A 83 -6.59 -8.67 1.30
C ASN A 83 -7.13 -9.87 0.50
N HIS A 84 -6.92 -9.89 -0.82
CA HIS A 84 -7.35 -11.00 -1.67
C HIS A 84 -6.67 -12.31 -1.28
N ILE A 85 -5.36 -12.30 -1.00
CA ILE A 85 -4.62 -13.48 -0.55
C ILE A 85 -5.16 -13.99 0.79
N ARG A 86 -5.45 -13.08 1.74
CA ARG A 86 -6.07 -13.43 3.02
C ARG A 86 -7.43 -14.11 2.84
N ASP A 87 -8.27 -13.56 1.97
CA ASP A 87 -9.61 -14.09 1.70
C ASP A 87 -9.53 -15.50 1.08
N LEU A 88 -8.60 -15.71 0.12
CA LEU A 88 -8.35 -17.03 -0.46
C LEU A 88 -7.89 -18.05 0.59
N TYR A 89 -7.01 -17.65 1.51
CA TYR A 89 -6.51 -18.55 2.55
C TYR A 89 -7.60 -18.94 3.54
N THR A 90 -8.31 -17.96 4.10
CA THR A 90 -9.42 -18.21 5.05
C THR A 90 -10.55 -19.03 4.43
N HIS A 91 -10.82 -18.84 3.13
CA HIS A 91 -11.78 -19.66 2.41
C HIS A 91 -11.32 -21.12 2.30
N ASN A 92 -10.07 -21.36 1.90
CA ASN A 92 -9.51 -22.71 1.80
C ASN A 92 -9.46 -23.43 3.14
N GLU A 93 -9.10 -22.75 4.23
CA GLU A 93 -9.11 -23.36 5.56
C GLU A 93 -10.51 -23.77 6.01
N ARG A 94 -11.52 -22.92 5.78
CA ARG A 94 -12.92 -23.25 6.10
C ARG A 94 -13.38 -24.47 5.32
N GLN A 95 -13.04 -24.56 4.03
CA GLN A 95 -13.37 -25.72 3.21
C GLN A 95 -12.68 -27.00 3.71
N GLN A 96 -11.39 -26.95 4.01
CA GLN A 96 -10.68 -28.11 4.56
C GLN A 96 -11.25 -28.54 5.90
N THR A 97 -11.50 -27.60 6.82
CA THR A 97 -12.09 -27.89 8.13
C THR A 97 -13.46 -28.56 8.01
N GLN A 98 -14.31 -28.09 7.09
CA GLN A 98 -15.60 -28.74 6.81
C GLN A 98 -15.42 -30.15 6.25
N SER A 99 -14.50 -30.35 5.30
CA SER A 99 -14.19 -31.67 4.75
C SER A 99 -13.72 -32.66 5.83
N TRP A 100 -12.92 -32.21 6.81
CA TRP A 100 -12.49 -33.07 7.92
C TRP A 100 -13.59 -33.34 8.95
N GLN A 101 -14.55 -32.43 9.12
CA GLN A 101 -15.74 -32.67 9.95
C GLN A 101 -16.69 -33.71 9.36
N ASP A 102 -16.78 -33.77 8.02
CA ASP A 102 -17.55 -34.77 7.30
C ASP A 102 -16.89 -36.16 7.32
N VAL A 103 -15.56 -36.21 7.47
CA VAL A 103 -14.82 -37.44 7.80
C VAL A 103 -14.96 -37.75 9.29
N ARG A 104 -16.19 -38.05 9.75
CA ARG A 104 -16.36 -38.74 11.04
C ARG A 104 -16.05 -40.22 10.85
N ILE A 105 -14.98 -40.64 11.53
CA ILE A 105 -14.53 -42.02 11.67
C ILE A 105 -15.69 -42.86 12.21
N GLY A 106 -16.09 -43.88 11.44
CA GLY A 106 -16.93 -44.98 11.91
C GLY A 106 -16.11 -46.00 12.67
#